data_AF-A0A349KPX4-F1
#
_entry.id   AF-A0A349KPX4-F1
#
_cell.length_a   1.000
_cell.length_b   1.000
_cell.length_c   1.000
_cell.angle_alpha   90.00
_cell.angle_beta   90.00
_cell.angle_gamma   90.00
#
_symmetry.space_group_name_H-M   'P 1'
#
loop_
_entity.id
_entity.type
_entity.pdbx_description
1 polymer ?
#
loop_
_entity_poly.entity_id
_entity_poly.type
_entity_poly.pdbx_seq_one_letter_code
_entity_poly.pdbx_strand_id
1 'polypeptide(L)' 'MPAFQSAHLIFEGTQGAVSVIVINNRPVSIEYSFHDERFNGIVVPMGEGNMVLVGENNEDLEQYKTLFADNIDWVI' A
#
# COMPACT_ATOMS: atom_id res chain seq x y z
N MET A 1 -10.04 -21.24 -1.52
CA MET A 1 -9.66 -20.06 -2.33
C MET A 1 -8.17 -20.19 -2.60
N PRO A 2 -7.68 -19.99 -3.84
CA PRO A 2 -6.24 -19.98 -4.07
C PRO A 2 -5.60 -18.85 -3.26
N ALA A 3 -4.44 -19.09 -2.68
CA ALA A 3 -3.66 -18.07 -1.98
C ALA A 3 -3.04 -17.13 -3.02
N PHE A 4 -3.23 -15.83 -2.86
CA PHE A 4 -2.50 -14.83 -3.64
C PHE A 4 -1.09 -14.71 -3.08
N GLN A 5 -0.10 -14.58 -3.96
CA GLN A 5 1.24 -14.20 -3.54
C GLN A 5 1.20 -12.76 -3.03
N SER A 6 1.76 -12.53 -1.85
CA SER A 6 1.77 -11.21 -1.22
C SER A 6 3.04 -11.00 -0.42
N ALA A 7 3.39 -9.73 -0.26
CA ALA A 7 4.46 -9.26 0.60
C ALA A 7 3.91 -8.22 1.57
N HIS A 8 4.42 -8.20 2.79
CA HIS A 8 4.04 -7.25 3.82
C HIS A 8 5.29 -6.68 4.48
N LEU A 9 5.45 -5.37 4.38
CA LEU A 9 6.50 -4.60 5.03
C LEU A 9 5.85 -3.67 6.06
N ILE A 10 6.47 -3.55 7.24
CA ILE A 10 6.08 -2.59 8.26
C ILE A 10 7.31 -1.76 8.62
N PHE A 11 7.14 -0.44 8.70
CA PHE A 11 8.18 0.49 9.12
C PHE A 11 7.60 1.61 9.98
N GLU A 12 8.46 2.37 10.65
CA GLU A 12 8.07 3.52 11.45
C GLU A 12 8.00 4.77 10.58
N GLY A 13 6.81 5.36 10.48
CA GLY A 13 6.53 6.64 9.83
C GLY A 13 6.56 7.80 10.82
N THR A 14 5.92 8.92 10.44
CA THR A 14 5.96 10.17 11.21
C THR A 14 4.95 10.21 12.35
N GLN A 15 3.82 9.52 12.21
CA GLN A 15 2.73 9.44 13.18
C GLN A 15 2.61 8.05 13.83
N GLY A 16 3.29 7.04 13.28
CA GLY A 16 3.28 5.70 13.82
C GLY A 16 3.71 4.66 12.80
N ALA A 17 3.29 3.41 12.99
CA ALA A 17 3.62 2.34 12.06
C ALA A 17 2.92 2.55 10.71
N VAL A 18 3.66 2.34 9.63
CA VAL A 18 3.15 2.31 8.26
C VAL A 18 3.34 0.90 7.71
N SER A 19 2.26 0.39 7.14
CA SER A 19 2.17 -0.93 6.55
C SER A 19 2.09 -0.80 5.03
N VAL A 20 2.98 -1.48 4.32
CA VAL A 20 2.95 -1.66 2.86
C VAL A 20 2.61 -3.10 2.57
N ILE A 21 1.51 -3.33 1.88
CA ILE A 21 1.06 -4.64 1.49
C ILE A 21 1.01 -4.67 -0.03
N VAL A 22 1.66 -5.64 -0.65
CA VAL A 22 1.55 -5.87 -2.09
C VAL A 22 0.96 -7.23 -2.33
N ILE A 23 -0.06 -7.28 -3.18
CA ILE A 23 -0.87 -8.47 -3.43
C ILE A 23 -0.95 -8.67 -4.93
N ASN A 24 -0.54 -9.85 -5.42
CA ASN A 24 -0.76 -10.26 -6.79
C ASN A 24 -2.21 -10.75 -6.95
N ASN A 25 -3.15 -9.81 -7.08
CA ASN A 25 -4.56 -10.02 -7.36
C ASN A 25 -5.02 -9.05 -8.46
N ARG A 26 -6.21 -9.25 -9.04
CA ARG A 26 -6.72 -8.35 -10.09
C ARG A 26 -6.55 -6.87 -9.68
N PRO A 27 -5.85 -6.05 -10.47
CA PRO A 27 -5.57 -4.67 -10.12
C PRO A 27 -6.87 -3.88 -10.03
N VAL A 28 -6.91 -2.92 -9.12
CA VAL A 28 -7.96 -1.91 -9.08
C VAL A 28 -7.85 -1.03 -10.32
N SER A 29 -8.99 -0.58 -10.85
CA SER A 29 -8.99 0.22 -12.08
C SER A 29 -8.44 1.63 -11.89
N ILE A 30 -8.48 2.14 -10.66
CA ILE A 30 -8.05 3.49 -10.27
C ILE A 30 -7.46 3.46 -8.87
N GLU A 31 -6.51 4.36 -8.62
CA GLU A 31 -6.06 4.67 -7.26
C GLU A 31 -7.23 5.19 -6.42
N TYR A 32 -7.31 4.78 -5.16
CA TYR A 32 -8.25 5.36 -4.21
C TYR A 32 -7.70 5.39 -2.79
N SER A 33 -8.09 6.41 -2.06
CA SER A 33 -7.80 6.55 -0.64
C SER A 33 -9.00 6.10 0.20
N PHE A 34 -8.71 5.61 1.40
CA PHE A 34 -9.71 5.32 2.42
C PHE A 34 -9.24 5.85 3.78
N HIS A 35 -10.20 6.11 4.64
CA HIS A 35 -9.98 6.68 5.96
C HIS A 35 -10.99 6.11 6.94
N ASP A 36 -10.53 5.77 8.13
CA ASP A 36 -11.37 5.47 9.28
C ASP A 36 -10.90 6.26 10.52
N GLU A 37 -11.51 6.02 11.69
CA GLU A 37 -11.18 6.76 12.92
C GLU A 37 -9.69 6.71 13.30
N ARG A 38 -8.99 5.64 12.92
CA ARG A 38 -7.61 5.36 13.31
C ARG A 38 -6.63 5.40 12.14
N PHE A 39 -7.05 5.04 10.94
CA PHE A 39 -6.15 4.79 9.83
C PHE A 39 -6.44 5.67 8.62
N ASN A 40 -5.35 6.06 7.95
CA ASN A 40 -5.36 6.49 6.57
C ASN A 40 -4.84 5.35 5.70
N GLY A 41 -5.36 5.22 4.49
CA GLY A 41 -4.86 4.24 3.54
C GLY A 41 -5.02 4.66 2.09
N ILE A 42 -4.17 4.10 1.24
CA ILE A 42 -4.16 4.32 -0.21
C ILE A 42 -3.99 2.96 -0.90
N VAL A 43 -4.81 2.69 -1.90
CA VAL A 43 -4.66 1.54 -2.79
C VAL A 43 -4.23 2.03 -4.16
N VAL A 44 -3.11 1.50 -4.65
CA VAL A 44 -2.47 1.89 -5.89
C VAL A 44 -2.36 0.67 -6.81
N PRO A 45 -2.83 0.74 -8.06
CA PRO A 45 -2.61 -0.34 -9.02
C PRO A 45 -1.12 -0.49 -9.32
N MET A 46 -0.62 -1.72 -9.31
CA MET A 46 0.80 -1.99 -9.50
C MET A 46 1.02 -3.26 -10.31
N GLY A 47 1.32 -3.11 -11.61
CA GLY A 47 1.47 -4.24 -12.54
C GLY A 47 0.20 -5.09 -12.61
N GLU A 48 0.34 -6.39 -12.36
CA GLU A 48 -0.76 -7.36 -12.29
C GLU A 48 -1.46 -7.40 -10.92
N GLY A 49 -1.03 -6.55 -9.98
CA GLY A 49 -1.41 -6.56 -8.58
C GLY A 49 -1.86 -5.20 -8.03
N ASN A 50 -1.90 -5.13 -6.70
CA ASN A 50 -2.19 -3.90 -5.96
C ASN A 50 -1.16 -3.68 -4.86
N MET A 51 -0.76 -2.44 -4.66
CA MET A 51 -0.08 -1.97 -3.47
C MET A 51 -1.07 -1.25 -2.56
N VAL A 52 -1.05 -1.58 -1.27
CA VAL A 52 -1.87 -0.97 -0.23
C VAL A 52 -0.96 -0.38 0.82
N LEU A 53 -1.10 0.91 1.05
CA LEU A 53 -0.45 1.65 2.13
C LEU A 53 -1.47 1.89 3.22
N VAL A 54 -1.10 1.64 4.48
CA VAL A 54 -1.91 1.93 5.66
C VAL A 54 -1.04 2.55 6.73
N GLY A 55 -1.43 3.70 7.26
CA GLY A 55 -0.75 4.37 8.36
C GLY A 55 -1.74 4.91 9.38
N GLU A 56 -1.24 5.38 10.51
CA GLU A 56 -2.06 6.05 11.51
C GLU A 56 -2.71 7.33 10.93
N ASN A 57 -3.76 7.80 11.59
CA ASN A 57 -4.46 9.02 11.22
C ASN A 57 -3.46 10.21 11.21
N ASN A 58 -3.59 11.09 10.22
CA ASN A 58 -2.64 12.17 9.88
C ASN A 58 -1.27 11.73 9.32
N GLU A 59 -1.02 10.44 9.06
CA GLU A 59 0.18 10.06 8.29
C GLU A 59 0.04 10.54 6.85
N ASP A 60 1.08 11.21 6.33
CA ASP A 60 1.19 11.54 4.92
C ASP A 60 1.63 10.28 4.16
N LEU A 61 0.67 9.62 3.51
CA LEU A 61 0.93 8.40 2.74
C LEU A 61 1.39 8.66 1.31
N GLU A 62 1.25 9.90 0.81
CA GLU A 62 1.64 10.26 -0.55
C GLU A 62 3.15 10.19 -0.74
N GLN A 63 3.93 10.66 0.25
CA GLN A 63 5.39 10.57 0.20
C GLN A 63 5.88 9.11 0.09
N TYR A 64 5.23 8.18 0.81
CA TYR A 64 5.61 6.76 0.78
C TYR A 64 5.13 6.10 -0.50
N LYS A 65 3.96 6.50 -1.00
CA LYS A 65 3.48 6.07 -2.31
C LYS A 65 4.51 6.33 -3.39
N THR A 66 4.99 7.56 -3.51
CA THR A 66 6.01 7.90 -4.51
C THR A 66 7.29 7.10 -4.29
N LEU A 67 7.76 6.99 -3.05
CA LEU A 67 8.96 6.21 -2.72
C LEU A 67 8.84 4.76 -3.18
N PHE A 68 7.72 4.09 -2.87
CA PHE A 68 7.55 2.67 -3.19
C PHE A 68 7.19 2.42 -4.65
N ALA A 69 6.43 3.32 -5.28
CA ALA A 69 6.13 3.23 -6.71
C ALA A 69 7.39 3.37 -7.57
N ASP A 70 8.34 4.23 -7.17
CA ASP A 70 9.57 4.48 -7.93
C ASP A 70 10.67 3.45 -7.67
N ASN A 71 10.67 2.78 -6.52
CA ASN A 71 11.79 1.94 -6.07
C ASN A 71 11.47 0.45 -5.95
N ILE A 72 10.22 0.03 -6.11
CA ILE A 72 9.90 -1.39 -6.09
C ILE A 72 9.49 -1.90 -7.47
N ASP A 73 10.38 -2.69 -8.08
CA ASP A 73 10.04 -3.60 -9.16
C ASP A 73 9.51 -4.92 -8.57
N TRP A 74 8.19 -5.13 -8.63
CA TRP A 74 7.59 -6.40 -8.25
C TRP A 74 7.62 -7.39 -9.42
N VAL A 75 8.38 -8.46 -9.25
CA VAL A 75 8.62 -9.49 -10.28
C VAL A 75 7.87 -10.80 -9.99
N ILE A 76 6.87 -10.77 -9.10
CA ILE A 76 6.17 -11.98 -8.63
C ILE A 76 5.16 -12.49 -9.65
#